data_AF-A0A961C849-F1
#
_entry.id   AF-A0A961C849-F1
#
_cell.length_a   1.000
_cell.length_b   1.000
_cell.length_c   1.000
_cell.angle_alpha   90.00
_cell.angle_beta   90.00
_cell.angle_gamma   90.00
#
_symmetry.space_group_name_H-M   'P 1'
#
loop_
_entity.id
_entity.type
_entity.pdbx_description
1 polymer ?
#
loop_
_entity_poly.entity_id
_entity_poly.type
_entity_poly.pdbx_seq_one_letter_code
_entity_poly.pdbx_strand_id
1 'polypeptide(L)'
;MSKACVRHPMTFGDTLCSECGHRFCGDCIVFPYGENKPGLCIKCALERSGVRKRATDWPKLSRRAVRERLRVEAQQSAVAAQHADTDEHDPNELAVPWIGDNTKLDKIPGAWSETFG
;
A
#
# COMPACT_ATOMS: atom_id res chain seq x y z
N MET A 1 9.31 7.36 -3.65
CA MET A 1 8.28 6.91 -4.63
C MET A 1 6.92 7.01 -3.93
N SER A 2 6.02 7.87 -4.40
CA SER A 2 4.69 7.99 -3.81
C SER A 2 3.89 6.70 -4.07
N LYS A 3 3.41 6.06 -3.00
CA LYS A 3 2.51 4.89 -3.08
C LYS A 3 1.05 5.33 -3.26
N ALA A 4 0.82 6.51 -3.82
CA ALA A 4 -0.50 7.09 -4.00
C ALA A 4 -1.10 6.68 -5.36
N CYS A 5 -2.41 6.59 -5.42
CA CYS A 5 -3.13 6.40 -6.68
C CYS A 5 -2.96 7.64 -7.58
N VAL A 6 -2.64 7.43 -8.86
CA VAL A 6 -2.47 8.54 -9.83
C VAL A 6 -3.77 9.31 -10.05
N ARG A 7 -4.93 8.65 -9.94
CA ARG A 7 -6.24 9.29 -10.14
C ARG A 7 -6.82 9.89 -8.86
N HIS A 8 -6.54 9.29 -7.71
CA HIS A 8 -7.03 9.72 -6.40
C HIS A 8 -5.82 9.94 -5.46
N PRO A 9 -5.19 11.13 -5.49
CA PRO A 9 -3.91 11.37 -4.81
C PRO A 9 -3.93 11.13 -3.29
N MET A 10 -5.10 11.20 -2.66
CA MET A 10 -5.28 10.95 -1.23
C MET A 10 -5.43 9.46 -0.87
N THR A 11 -5.57 8.58 -1.86
CA THR A 11 -5.75 7.14 -1.64
C THR A 11 -4.46 6.39 -1.90
N PHE A 12 -4.27 5.29 -1.17
CA PHE A 12 -3.16 4.38 -1.40
C PHE A 12 -3.36 3.63 -2.71
N GLY A 13 -2.27 3.47 -3.47
CA GLY A 13 -2.25 2.70 -4.70
C GLY A 13 -1.79 1.28 -4.41
N ASP A 14 -2.75 0.35 -4.38
CA ASP A 14 -2.52 -1.05 -4.01
C ASP A 14 -1.73 -1.80 -5.09
N THR A 15 -1.99 -1.50 -6.36
CA THR A 15 -1.55 -2.34 -7.48
C THR A 15 -1.04 -1.52 -8.68
N LEU A 16 -0.08 -2.08 -9.41
CA LEU A 16 0.47 -1.49 -10.63
C LEU A 16 -0.33 -1.86 -11.88
N CYS A 17 -0.56 -0.88 -12.75
CA CYS A 17 -1.08 -1.14 -14.09
C CYS A 17 0.01 -1.75 -15.00
N SER A 18 -0.31 -2.87 -15.66
CA SER A 18 0.63 -3.60 -16.51
C SER A 18 1.00 -2.92 -17.82
N GLU A 19 0.26 -1.88 -18.23
CA GLU A 19 0.52 -1.14 -19.46
C GLU A 19 1.23 0.20 -19.22
N CYS A 20 0.75 1.00 -18.26
CA CYS A 20 1.33 2.32 -18.01
C CYS A 20 2.35 2.36 -16.86
N GLY A 21 2.37 1.33 -15.99
CA GLY A 21 3.35 1.17 -14.90
C GLY A 21 3.14 2.06 -13.67
N HIS A 22 1.98 2.70 -13.58
CA HIS A 22 1.59 3.56 -12.46
C HIS A 22 0.73 2.80 -11.44
N ARG A 23 0.70 3.29 -10.19
CA ARG A 23 -0.10 2.72 -9.11
C ARG A 23 -1.53 3.28 -9.10
N PHE A 24 -2.48 2.40 -8.82
CA PHE A 24 -3.90 2.71 -8.73
C PHE A 24 -4.49 2.04 -7.48
N CYS A 25 -5.49 2.69 -6.88
CA CYS A 25 -6.29 2.10 -5.80
C CYS A 25 -7.21 1.00 -6.37
N GLY A 26 -7.77 0.16 -5.48
CA GLY A 26 -8.73 -0.90 -5.85
C GLY A 26 -9.87 -0.45 -6.78
N ASP A 27 -10.39 0.77 -6.63
CA ASP A 27 -11.47 1.28 -7.49
C ASP A 27 -11.01 1.67 -8.91
N CYS A 28 -9.72 1.94 -9.09
CA CYS A 28 -9.16 2.45 -10.34
C CYS A 28 -8.48 1.36 -11.18
N ILE A 29 -8.30 0.17 -10.63
CA ILE A 29 -7.74 -0.99 -11.32
C ILE A 29 -8.85 -1.98 -11.67
N VAL A 30 -8.70 -2.65 -12.81
CA VAL A 30 -9.61 -3.69 -13.27
C VAL A 30 -8.80 -4.90 -13.74
N PHE A 31 -9.38 -6.09 -13.55
CA PHE A 31 -8.77 -7.38 -13.89
C PHE A 31 -9.57 -8.07 -15.01
N PRO A 32 -9.51 -7.57 -16.26
CA PRO A 32 -10.36 -8.07 -17.34
C PRO A 32 -10.11 -9.54 -17.72
N TYR A 33 -9.00 -10.12 -17.26
CA TYR A 33 -8.60 -11.49 -17.56
C TYR A 33 -8.60 -12.41 -16.33
N GLY A 34 -9.11 -11.94 -15.19
CA GLY A 34 -9.09 -12.61 -13.88
C GLY A 34 -8.03 -12.06 -12.92
N GLU A 35 -8.22 -12.33 -11.63
CA GLU A 35 -7.41 -11.80 -10.51
C GLU A 35 -5.94 -12.28 -10.54
N ASN A 36 -5.69 -13.46 -11.11
CA ASN A 36 -4.34 -14.03 -11.23
C ASN A 36 -3.48 -13.37 -12.32
N LYS A 37 -4.04 -12.43 -13.09
CA LYS A 37 -3.34 -11.72 -14.16
C LYS A 37 -3.09 -10.27 -13.76
N PRO A 38 -2.03 -9.64 -14.31
CA PRO A 38 -1.69 -8.28 -13.90
C PRO A 38 -2.82 -7.32 -14.30
N GLY A 39 -3.21 -6.47 -13.35
CA GLY A 39 -4.32 -5.54 -13.52
C GLY A 39 -4.02 -4.41 -14.51
N LEU A 40 -5.09 -3.83 -15.05
CA LEU A 40 -5.04 -2.65 -15.90
C LEU A 40 -5.77 -1.50 -15.22
N CYS A 41 -5.27 -0.28 -15.32
CA CYS A 41 -6.09 0.86 -14.92
C CYS A 41 -7.27 1.00 -15.88
N ILE A 42 -8.38 1.59 -15.41
CA ILE A 42 -9.61 1.77 -16.21
C ILE A 42 -9.31 2.34 -17.60
N LYS A 43 -8.40 3.32 -17.70
CA LYS A 43 -8.07 3.94 -18.98
C LYS A 43 -7.37 2.97 -19.93
N CYS A 44 -6.36 2.23 -19.47
CA CYS A 44 -5.69 1.20 -20.28
C CYS A 44 -6.64 0.07 -20.67
N ALA A 45 -7.55 -0.33 -19.78
CA ALA A 45 -8.58 -1.32 -20.10
C ALA A 45 -9.54 -0.83 -21.20
N LEU A 46 -9.97 0.43 -21.14
CA LEU A 46 -10.81 1.05 -22.17
C LEU A 46 -10.07 1.18 -23.51
N GLU A 47 -8.83 1.65 -23.50
CA GLU A 47 -7.98 1.73 -24.70
C GLU A 47 -7.83 0.35 -25.36
N ARG A 48 -7.61 -0.68 -24.54
CA ARG A 48 -7.49 -2.07 -25.01
C ARG A 48 -8.81 -2.65 -25.54
N SER A 49 -9.94 -2.14 -25.05
CA SER A 49 -11.27 -2.46 -25.56
C SER A 49 -11.63 -1.67 -26.84
N GLY A 50 -10.70 -0.86 -27.36
CA GLY A 50 -10.90 -0.05 -28.56
C GLY A 50 -11.48 1.35 -28.31
N VAL A 51 -11.79 1.70 -27.07
CA VAL A 51 -12.30 3.03 -26.71
C VAL A 51 -11.12 4.00 -26.60
N ARG A 52 -10.90 4.78 -27.66
CA ARG A 52 -9.86 5.83 -27.68
C ARG A 52 -10.43 7.15 -27.20
N LYS A 53 -10.11 7.55 -25.96
CA LYS A 53 -10.25 8.95 -25.51
C LYS A 53 -8.94 9.70 -25.77
N ARG A 54 -8.94 11.04 -25.64
CA ARG A 54 -7.73 11.87 -25.76
C ARG A 54 -6.56 11.29 -24.96
N ALA A 55 -5.35 11.49 -25.50
CA ALA A 55 -4.11 11.01 -24.90
C ALA A 55 -4.03 11.38 -23.42
N THR A 56 -3.45 10.47 -22.63
CA THR A 56 -3.36 10.61 -21.18
C THR A 56 -2.46 11.76 -20.78
N ASP A 57 -2.88 12.53 -19.78
CA ASP A 57 -2.10 13.65 -19.24
C ASP A 57 -0.81 13.18 -18.55
N TRP A 58 -0.70 11.90 -18.21
CA TRP A 58 0.52 11.30 -17.68
C TRP A 58 1.27 10.45 -18.73
N PRO A 59 2.61 10.58 -18.81
CA PRO A 59 3.42 9.75 -19.69
C PRO A 59 3.42 8.29 -19.25
N LYS A 60 3.30 7.38 -20.22
CA LYS A 60 3.46 5.93 -19.99
C LYS A 60 4.93 5.64 -19.73
N LEU A 61 5.22 4.81 -18.74
CA LEU A 61 6.57 4.31 -18.50
C LEU A 61 7.02 3.39 -19.64
N SER A 62 8.33 3.29 -19.85
CA SER A 62 8.87 2.37 -20.85
C SER A 62 8.50 0.92 -20.51
N ARG A 63 8.28 0.07 -21.52
CA ARG A 63 7.92 -1.35 -21.31
C ARG A 63 8.94 -2.10 -20.46
N ARG A 64 10.20 -1.67 -20.45
CA ARG A 64 11.26 -2.21 -19.59
C ARG A 64 11.04 -1.81 -18.13
N ALA A 65 10.78 -0.52 -17.88
CA ALA A 65 10.48 -0.02 -16.53
C ALA A 65 9.19 -0.63 -15.95
N VAL A 66 8.15 -0.82 -16.76
CA VAL A 66 6.91 -1.47 -16.30
C VAL A 66 7.17 -2.91 -15.84
N ARG A 67 7.87 -3.70 -16.66
CA ARG A 67 8.21 -5.09 -16.30
C ARG A 67 9.08 -5.17 -15.05
N GLU A 68 10.03 -4.27 -14.91
CA GLU A 68 10.89 -4.23 -13.73
C GLU A 68 10.07 -3.97 -12.45
N ARG A 69 9.15 -3.00 -12.49
CA ARG A 69 8.31 -2.69 -11.34
C ARG A 69 7.37 -3.85 -10.97
N LEU A 70 6.78 -4.51 -11.97
CA LEU A 70 5.94 -5.69 -11.73
C LEU A 70 6.72 -6.84 -11.10
N ARG A 71 7.99 -7.03 -11.49
CA ARG A 71 8.87 -8.04 -10.87
C ARG A 71 9.19 -7.69 -9.42
N VAL A 72 9.53 -6.44 -9.15
CA VAL A 72 9.79 -5.98 -7.77
C VAL A 72 8.55 -6.16 -6.90
N GLU A 73 7.35 -5.85 -7.42
CA GLU A 73 6.09 -6.04 -6.68
C GLU A 73 5.78 -7.53 -6.43
N ALA A 74 6.02 -8.41 -7.41
CA ALA A 74 5.86 -9.85 -7.25
C ALA A 74 6.88 -10.46 -6.26
N GLN A 75 8.11 -9.94 -6.22
CA GLN A 75 9.10 -10.36 -5.22
C GLN A 75 8.70 -9.89 -3.82
N GLN A 76 8.19 -8.66 -3.69
CA GLN A 76 7.73 -8.12 -2.41
C GLN A 76 6.53 -8.90 -1.85
N SER A 77 5.57 -9.29 -2.70
CA SER A 77 4.44 -10.10 -2.26
C SER A 77 4.86 -11.52 -1.86
N ALA A 78 5.82 -12.12 -2.57
CA ALA A 78 6.35 -13.44 -2.22
C ALA A 78 7.11 -13.44 -0.87
N VAL A 79 7.93 -12.40 -0.63
CA VAL A 79 8.65 -12.24 0.65
C VAL A 79 7.66 -11.94 1.79
N ALA A 80 6.65 -11.10 1.57
CA ALA A 80 5.63 -10.83 2.57
C ALA A 80 4.83 -12.08 2.95
N ALA A 81 4.54 -12.96 1.99
CA ALA A 81 3.88 -14.25 2.27
C ALA A 81 4.76 -15.18 3.12
N GLN A 82 6.08 -15.15 2.97
CA GLN A 82 7.01 -15.94 3.79
C GLN A 82 7.12 -15.43 5.23
N HIS A 83 7.07 -14.11 5.44
CA HIS A 83 7.11 -13.54 6.79
C HIS A 83 5.81 -13.74 7.59
N ALA A 84 4.67 -13.89 6.91
CA ALA A 84 3.38 -14.13 7.57
C ALA A 84 3.28 -15.53 8.24
N ASP A 85 4.14 -16.48 7.86
CA ASP A 85 4.13 -17.86 8.37
C ASP A 85 5.07 -18.07 9.57
N THR A 86 5.87 -17.06 9.93
CA THR A 86 6.86 -17.12 11.04
C THR A 86 6.46 -16.36 12.31
N ASP A 87 5.24 -15.81 12.37
CA ASP A 87 4.66 -15.35 13.64
C ASP A 87 3.99 -16.55 14.35
N GLU A 88 4.82 -17.50 14.83
CA GLU A 88 4.44 -18.28 16.01
C GLU A 88 4.34 -17.27 17.16
N HIS A 89 3.12 -16.79 17.36
CA HIS A 89 2.72 -16.01 18.52
C HIS A 89 3.01 -16.84 19.77
N ASP A 90 4.12 -16.56 20.46
CA ASP A 90 4.36 -17.08 21.81
C ASP A 90 3.31 -16.43 22.73
N PRO A 91 2.34 -17.21 23.28
CA PRO A 91 1.33 -16.66 24.18
C PRO A 91 1.94 -16.15 25.52
N ASN A 92 3.25 -16.30 25.74
CA ASN A 92 3.94 -15.88 26.94
C ASN A 92 4.65 -14.51 26.84
N GLU A 93 4.46 -13.74 25.77
CA GLU A 93 4.99 -12.37 25.66
C GLU A 93 4.00 -11.27 26.12
N LEU A 94 2.98 -11.63 26.91
CA LEU A 94 2.09 -10.68 27.60
C LEU A 94 2.65 -10.21 28.95
N ALA A 95 3.92 -9.81 28.96
CA ALA A 95 4.49 -9.03 30.06
C ALA A 95 5.23 -7.81 29.51
N VAL A 96 4.60 -7.08 28.58
CA VAL A 96 4.98 -5.70 28.32
C VAL A 96 4.10 -4.81 29.22
N PRO A 97 4.63 -4.24 30.32
CA PRO A 97 3.87 -3.41 31.23
C PRO A 97 3.66 -2.01 30.62
N TRP A 98 2.80 -1.91 29.61
CA TRP A 98 2.39 -0.61 29.04
C TRP A 98 1.16 0.00 29.71
N ILE A 99 0.53 -0.69 30.67
CA ILE A 99 -0.45 -0.08 31.58
C ILE A 99 -0.23 -0.67 32.97
N GLY A 100 0.27 0.15 33.89
CA GLY A 100 0.25 -0.17 35.33
C GLY A 100 1.52 0.13 36.08
N ASP A 101 2.01 1.37 36.05
CA ASP A 101 2.81 1.86 37.17
C ASP A 101 2.60 3.38 37.32
N ASN A 102 1.51 3.76 37.99
CA ASN A 102 1.25 5.16 38.36
C ASN A 102 2.25 5.69 39.40
N THR A 103 3.21 4.88 39.82
CA THR A 103 4.15 5.19 40.91
C THR A 103 5.39 5.99 40.45
N LYS A 104 5.44 6.45 39.19
CA LYS A 104 6.53 7.30 38.67
C LYS A 104 6.06 8.54 37.91
N LEU A 105 4.84 9.05 38.16
CA LEU A 105 4.44 10.36 37.63
C LEU A 105 5.18 11.53 38.31
N ASP A 106 5.64 11.34 39.55
CA ASP A 106 6.25 12.41 40.36
C ASP A 106 7.70 12.76 39.98
N LYS A 107 8.28 12.08 38.98
CA LYS A 107 9.67 12.28 38.53
C LYS A 107 9.80 12.75 37.08
N ILE A 108 8.71 13.20 36.46
CA ILE A 108 8.78 13.85 35.14
C ILE A 108 8.94 15.35 35.37
N PRO A 109 10.12 15.96 35.14
CA PRO A 109 10.26 17.41 35.23
C PRO A 109 9.35 18.05 34.18
N GLY A 110 8.27 18.71 34.62
CA GLY A 110 7.28 19.38 33.76
C GLY A 110 5.92 18.70 33.63
N ALA A 111 5.59 17.69 34.46
CA ALA A 111 4.22 17.19 34.53
C ALA A 111 3.27 18.28 35.08
N TRP A 112 2.21 18.57 34.32
CA TRP A 112 1.14 19.49 34.71
C TRP A 112 0.16 18.72 35.60
N SER A 113 0.09 19.10 36.88
CA SER A 113 -0.90 18.55 37.81
C SER A 113 -2.22 19.32 37.66
N GLU A 114 -3.28 18.67 37.21
CA GLU A 114 -4.64 19.20 37.34
C GLU A 114 -5.06 19.15 38.81
N THR A 115 -5.06 20.29 39.49
CA THR A 115 -5.71 20.44 40.80
C THR A 115 -7.12 20.95 40.59
N PHE A 116 -8.12 20.08 40.77
CA PHE A 116 -9.49 20.53 41.05
C PHE A 116 -9.63 20.64 42.57
N GLY A 117 -9.79 21.87 43.05
CA GLY A 117 -10.02 22.23 44.45
C GLY A 117 -10.30 23.72 44.57
#